data_AF-A0A1C7P404-F1
#
_entry.id   AF-A0A1C7P404-F1
#
_cell.length_a   1.000
_cell.length_b   1.000
_cell.length_c   1.000
_cell.angle_alpha   90.00
_cell.angle_beta   90.00
_cell.angle_gamma   90.00
#
_symmetry.space_group_name_H-M   'P 1'
#
loop_
_entity.id
_entity.type
_entity.pdbx_description
1 polymer ?
#
loop_
_entity_poly.entity_id
_entity_poly.type
_entity_poly.pdbx_seq_one_letter_code
_entity_poly.pdbx_strand_id
1 'polypeptide(L)'
;MGLTIGVGWLARDLKEDGGDIAELRKPYDMLNEVLSEAGMAPHHEPHDLPSDEVFEAEMWGYGGLHAIRRLAAYHVCEGRLPPQGSYEDYVSDPVIERLDQEHLRSLDRRNGGLLKRWMSARRSIPKFQHLLLHSDCEGFYLPYDFQHVVFDNAQPQRDGIGGMIGSSPRLLQECIELAALIELPKDIGVESEEIWKNADNPSAEGRLWQVYGVEAFGLVRLIRGCELSIKHSAALVFG
;
A
#
# COMPACT_ATOMS: atom_id res chain seq x y z
N MET A 1 -9.62 7.95 13.58
CA MET A 1 -8.40 8.66 13.17
C MET A 1 -8.36 8.66 11.66
N GLY A 2 -8.00 9.78 11.03
CA GLY A 2 -7.81 9.81 9.58
C GLY A 2 -6.57 9.00 9.19
N LEU A 3 -6.58 8.43 8.00
CA LEU A 3 -5.41 7.82 7.37
C LEU A 3 -5.07 8.67 6.15
N THR A 4 -3.83 9.07 5.99
CA THR A 4 -3.35 9.89 4.88
C THR A 4 -2.21 9.16 4.18
N ILE A 5 -2.10 9.37 2.88
CA ILE A 5 -0.91 8.97 2.12
C ILE A 5 -0.29 10.19 1.46
N GLY A 6 1.02 10.18 1.28
CA GLY A 6 1.70 11.27 0.58
C GLY A 6 3.03 10.92 -0.05
N VAL A 7 3.45 11.79 -0.96
CA VAL A 7 4.73 11.73 -1.68
C VAL A 7 5.37 13.10 -1.62
N GLY A 8 6.66 13.15 -1.26
CA GLY A 8 7.40 14.41 -1.17
C GLY A 8 7.19 15.20 0.12
N TRP A 9 6.67 14.56 1.17
CA TRP A 9 6.49 15.20 2.48
C TRP A 9 7.81 15.72 3.06
N LEU A 10 8.93 14.99 2.94
CA LEU A 10 10.22 15.49 3.39
C LEU A 10 10.61 16.80 2.68
N ALA A 11 10.43 16.85 1.35
CA ALA A 11 10.71 18.06 0.58
C ALA A 11 9.81 19.24 0.96
N ARG A 12 8.53 19.00 1.25
CA ARG A 12 7.60 20.03 1.75
C ARG A 12 8.03 20.53 3.11
N ASP A 13 8.22 19.64 4.06
CA ASP A 13 8.46 19.98 5.47
C ASP A 13 9.82 20.70 5.65
N LEU A 14 10.80 20.41 4.79
CA LEU A 14 12.07 21.15 4.73
C LEU A 14 11.91 22.59 4.20
N LYS A 15 10.91 22.87 3.36
CA LYS A 15 10.65 24.21 2.79
C LYS A 15 9.82 25.10 3.72
N GLU A 16 8.98 24.49 4.56
CA GLU A 16 8.07 25.21 5.45
C GLU A 16 8.77 25.79 6.71
N ASP A 17 10.11 25.79 6.75
CA ASP A 17 10.99 26.43 7.75
C ASP A 17 10.56 26.19 9.22
N GLY A 18 10.96 25.06 9.81
CA GLY A 18 10.92 24.93 11.28
C GLY A 18 11.20 23.56 11.89
N GLY A 19 11.12 22.46 11.13
CA GLY A 19 11.44 21.13 11.65
C GLY A 19 12.94 20.94 11.83
N ASP A 20 13.35 20.28 12.92
CA ASP A 20 14.73 19.78 13.01
C ASP A 20 14.95 18.77 11.88
N ILE A 21 15.82 19.11 10.92
CA ILE A 21 16.15 18.27 9.76
C ILE A 21 16.55 16.86 10.21
N ALA A 22 17.24 16.73 11.35
CA ALA A 22 17.61 15.43 11.88
C ALA A 22 16.37 14.61 12.29
N GLU A 23 15.37 15.24 12.91
CA GLU A 23 14.13 14.56 13.30
C GLU A 23 13.29 14.20 12.08
N LEU A 24 13.16 15.09 11.10
CA LEU A 24 12.43 14.80 9.84
C LEU A 24 13.05 13.64 9.06
N ARG A 25 14.37 13.46 9.15
CA ARG A 25 15.10 12.39 8.45
C ARG A 25 15.12 11.07 9.20
N LYS A 26 14.84 11.06 10.50
CA LYS A 26 14.94 9.87 11.36
C LYS A 26 14.17 8.65 10.83
N PRO A 27 12.92 8.77 10.33
CA PRO A 27 12.23 7.62 9.73
C PRO A 27 12.96 7.06 8.49
N TYR A 28 13.55 7.92 7.67
CA TYR A 28 14.32 7.51 6.48
C TYR A 28 15.67 6.88 6.85
N ASP A 29 16.30 7.34 7.93
CA ASP A 29 17.53 6.72 8.44
C ASP A 29 17.22 5.31 8.99
N MET A 30 16.13 5.13 9.74
CA MET A 30 15.64 3.81 10.19
C MET A 30 15.27 2.90 9.02
N LEU A 31 14.59 3.43 8.00
CA LEU A 31 14.27 2.73 6.76
C LEU A 31 15.56 2.21 6.09
N ASN A 32 16.61 3.03 6.04
CA ASN A 32 17.88 2.66 5.43
C ASN A 32 18.63 1.57 6.20
N GLU A 33 18.49 1.49 7.53
CA GLU A 33 18.98 0.34 8.30
C GLU A 33 18.30 -0.96 7.86
N VAL A 34 16.97 -0.94 7.73
CA VAL A 34 16.19 -2.12 7.29
C VAL A 34 16.57 -2.54 5.86
N LEU A 35 16.73 -1.58 4.96
CA LEU A 35 17.20 -1.85 3.59
C LEU A 35 18.61 -2.46 3.58
N SER A 36 19.53 -1.93 4.38
CA SER A 36 20.88 -2.47 4.51
C SER A 36 20.88 -3.90 5.04
N GLU A 37 20.07 -4.21 6.06
CA GLU A 37 19.90 -5.55 6.61
C GLU A 37 19.33 -6.53 5.57
N ALA A 38 18.47 -6.05 4.67
CA ALA A 38 17.95 -6.79 3.54
C ALA A 38 18.92 -6.92 2.34
N GLY A 39 20.11 -6.32 2.43
CA GLY A 39 21.11 -6.32 1.35
C GLY A 39 20.75 -5.40 0.18
N MET A 40 19.89 -4.40 0.40
CA MET A 40 19.48 -3.40 -0.58
C MET A 40 20.29 -2.12 -0.45
N ALA A 41 20.30 -1.32 -1.52
CA ALA A 41 20.87 0.02 -1.49
C ALA A 41 20.02 0.95 -0.60
N PRO A 42 20.64 1.92 0.09
CA PRO A 42 19.89 2.93 0.83
C PRO A 42 19.01 3.76 -0.12
N HIS A 43 17.84 4.12 0.38
CA HIS A 43 16.96 5.10 -0.23
C HIS A 43 17.36 6.52 0.16
N HIS A 44 17.34 7.41 -0.83
CA HIS A 44 17.60 8.84 -0.65
C HIS A 44 16.34 9.61 -1.02
N GLU A 45 15.53 9.94 -0.02
CA GLU A 45 14.30 10.72 -0.22
C GLU A 45 14.65 12.12 -0.77
N PRO A 46 13.96 12.61 -1.82
CA PRO A 46 14.20 13.93 -2.37
C PRO A 46 13.98 15.04 -1.33
N HIS A 47 14.93 15.97 -1.24
CA HIS A 47 14.83 17.14 -0.36
C HIS A 47 14.16 18.35 -1.04
N ASP A 48 14.00 18.30 -2.36
CA ASP A 48 13.41 19.39 -3.14
C ASP A 48 12.47 18.81 -4.19
N LEU A 49 11.20 19.20 -4.08
CA LEU A 49 10.15 18.97 -5.04
C LEU A 49 9.31 20.25 -5.18
N PRO A 50 8.90 20.63 -6.40
CA PRO A 50 7.95 21.73 -6.57
C PRO A 50 6.70 21.50 -5.70
N SER A 51 6.19 22.56 -5.06
CA SER A 51 5.07 22.43 -4.11
C SER A 51 3.80 21.89 -4.77
N ASP A 52 3.63 22.11 -6.08
CA ASP A 52 2.54 21.57 -6.90
C ASP A 52 2.75 20.11 -7.35
N GLU A 53 3.92 19.54 -7.09
CA GLU A 53 4.26 18.13 -7.34
C GLU A 53 4.30 17.31 -6.03
N VAL A 54 4.18 17.95 -4.86
CA VAL A 54 3.92 17.26 -3.59
C VAL A 54 2.49 16.75 -3.61
N PHE A 55 2.30 15.51 -3.16
CA PHE A 55 1.00 14.87 -3.12
C PHE A 55 0.63 14.44 -1.71
N GLU A 56 -0.63 14.68 -1.38
CA GLU A 56 -1.25 14.26 -0.14
C GLU A 56 -2.71 13.93 -0.43
N ALA A 57 -3.18 12.81 0.09
CA ALA A 57 -4.57 12.41 -0.04
C ALA A 57 -5.06 11.69 1.21
N GLU A 58 -6.23 12.10 1.69
CA GLU A 58 -6.96 11.38 2.73
C GLU A 58 -7.49 10.05 2.17
N MET A 59 -7.27 8.98 2.91
CA MET A 59 -7.87 7.67 2.68
C MET A 59 -9.22 7.60 3.42
N TRP A 60 -10.05 6.61 3.06
CA TRP A 60 -11.33 6.35 3.71
C TRP A 60 -11.16 5.69 5.10
N GLY A 61 -10.33 6.30 5.94
CA GLY A 61 -9.77 5.72 7.16
C GLY A 61 -9.10 4.35 6.90
N TYR A 62 -8.92 3.59 7.98
CA TYR A 62 -8.46 2.20 7.89
C TYR A 62 -9.46 1.31 7.12
N GLY A 63 -10.74 1.69 7.12
CA GLY A 63 -11.81 0.95 6.44
C GLY A 63 -11.64 0.86 4.94
N GLY A 64 -11.22 1.95 4.31
CA GLY A 64 -10.90 1.98 2.89
C GLY A 64 -9.83 0.95 2.54
N LEU A 65 -8.77 0.87 3.35
CA LEU A 65 -7.68 -0.07 3.10
C LEU A 65 -8.13 -1.53 3.25
N HIS A 66 -8.91 -1.84 4.30
CA HIS A 66 -9.49 -3.18 4.47
C HIS A 66 -10.45 -3.55 3.32
N ALA A 67 -11.25 -2.61 2.83
CA ALA A 67 -12.13 -2.84 1.68
C ALA A 67 -11.34 -3.25 0.43
N ILE A 68 -10.23 -2.57 0.13
CA ILE A 68 -9.36 -2.91 -1.02
C ILE A 68 -8.69 -4.28 -0.83
N ARG A 69 -8.20 -4.58 0.37
CA ARG A 69 -7.63 -5.91 0.68
C ARG A 69 -8.65 -7.02 0.57
N ARG A 70 -9.91 -6.75 0.94
CA ARG A 70 -11.02 -7.68 0.77
C ARG A 70 -11.29 -7.98 -0.71
N LEU A 71 -11.27 -6.95 -1.56
CA LEU A 71 -11.37 -7.13 -3.01
C LEU A 71 -10.27 -8.07 -3.54
N ALA A 72 -9.01 -7.86 -3.12
CA ALA A 72 -7.89 -8.75 -3.46
C ALA A 72 -8.11 -10.18 -2.96
N ALA A 73 -8.51 -10.35 -1.70
CA ALA A 73 -8.70 -11.65 -1.08
C ALA A 73 -9.80 -12.47 -1.75
N TYR A 74 -10.95 -11.87 -2.06
CA TYR A 74 -12.03 -12.58 -2.76
C TYR A 74 -11.67 -12.90 -4.20
N HIS A 75 -10.95 -12.00 -4.88
CA HIS A 75 -10.45 -12.28 -6.22
C HIS A 75 -9.53 -13.50 -6.25
N VAL A 76 -8.54 -13.56 -5.34
CA VAL A 76 -7.55 -14.65 -5.29
C VAL A 76 -8.16 -15.95 -4.79
N CYS A 77 -8.86 -15.92 -3.66
CA CYS A 77 -9.27 -17.13 -2.98
C CYS A 77 -10.60 -17.70 -3.50
N GLU A 78 -11.47 -16.86 -4.08
CA GLU A 78 -12.84 -17.27 -4.44
C GLU A 78 -13.19 -17.00 -5.91
N GLY A 79 -12.35 -16.26 -6.64
CA GLY A 79 -12.59 -15.95 -8.05
C GLY A 79 -13.85 -15.10 -8.29
N ARG A 80 -14.25 -14.30 -7.31
CA ARG A 80 -15.45 -13.44 -7.37
C ARG A 80 -15.21 -12.12 -6.65
N LEU A 81 -16.10 -11.15 -6.84
CA LEU A 81 -16.11 -9.92 -6.06
C LEU A 81 -16.72 -10.17 -4.66
N PRO A 82 -16.29 -9.42 -3.64
CA PRO A 82 -16.84 -9.56 -2.30
C PRO A 82 -18.29 -9.05 -2.25
N PRO A 83 -19.15 -9.62 -1.38
CA PRO A 83 -20.48 -9.05 -1.15
C PRO A 83 -20.34 -7.66 -0.51
N GLN A 84 -21.25 -6.74 -0.81
CA GLN A 84 -21.28 -5.44 -0.13
C GLN A 84 -21.42 -5.63 1.39
N GLY A 85 -20.82 -4.73 2.15
CA GLY A 85 -20.80 -4.78 3.61
C GLY A 85 -20.41 -3.43 4.20
N SER A 86 -20.38 -3.37 5.52
CA SER A 86 -19.98 -2.21 6.32
C SER A 86 -18.52 -2.32 6.78
N TYR A 87 -17.99 -1.26 7.38
CA TYR A 87 -16.64 -1.26 7.96
C TYR A 87 -16.38 -2.44 8.92
N GLU A 88 -17.36 -2.75 9.78
CA GLU A 88 -17.27 -3.84 10.76
C GLU A 88 -17.10 -5.20 10.06
N ASP A 89 -17.71 -5.37 8.89
CA ASP A 89 -17.58 -6.58 8.07
C ASP A 89 -16.20 -6.69 7.41
N TYR A 90 -15.49 -5.57 7.18
CA TYR A 90 -14.22 -5.57 6.46
C TYR A 90 -13.04 -6.03 7.34
N VAL A 91 -13.03 -5.62 8.62
CA VAL A 91 -11.88 -5.84 9.52
C VAL A 91 -11.73 -7.32 9.90
N SER A 92 -12.82 -8.06 9.97
CA SER A 92 -12.84 -9.47 10.38
C SER A 92 -13.26 -10.42 9.26
N ASP A 93 -13.01 -10.06 7.99
CA ASP A 93 -13.38 -10.93 6.88
C ASP A 93 -12.45 -12.17 6.81
N PRO A 94 -12.98 -13.40 6.96
CA PRO A 94 -12.17 -14.62 7.01
C PRO A 94 -11.44 -14.92 5.68
N VAL A 95 -11.87 -14.32 4.57
CA VAL A 95 -11.20 -14.47 3.28
C VAL A 95 -9.89 -13.70 3.25
N ILE A 96 -9.80 -12.55 3.92
CA ILE A 96 -8.56 -11.78 4.09
C ILE A 96 -7.58 -12.61 4.93
N GLU A 97 -8.02 -13.11 6.08
CA GLU A 97 -7.18 -13.95 6.95
C GLU A 97 -6.61 -15.18 6.23
N ARG A 98 -7.41 -15.78 5.34
CA ARG A 98 -6.98 -16.91 4.51
C ARG A 98 -5.85 -16.50 3.56
N LEU A 99 -5.97 -15.35 2.87
CA LEU A 99 -4.93 -14.86 1.98
C LEU A 99 -3.65 -14.46 2.76
N ASP A 100 -3.80 -13.83 3.92
CA ASP A 100 -2.67 -13.50 4.80
C ASP A 100 -1.92 -14.76 5.24
N GLN A 101 -2.63 -15.81 5.65
CA GLN A 101 -2.03 -17.09 5.98
C GLN A 101 -1.29 -17.72 4.79
N GLU A 102 -1.78 -17.57 3.57
CA GLU A 102 -1.07 -18.02 2.36
C GLU A 102 0.22 -17.24 2.14
N HIS A 103 0.22 -15.92 2.35
CA HIS A 103 1.42 -15.09 2.30
C HIS A 103 2.45 -15.50 3.36
N LEU A 104 2.04 -15.65 4.63
CA LEU A 104 2.92 -16.07 5.71
C LEU A 104 3.53 -17.47 5.45
N ARG A 105 2.71 -18.43 5.01
CA ARG A 105 3.20 -19.77 4.60
C ARG A 105 4.18 -19.69 3.44
N SER A 106 4.00 -18.76 2.51
CA SER A 106 4.93 -18.55 1.39
C SER A 106 6.29 -18.03 1.90
N LEU A 107 6.28 -17.11 2.87
CA LEU A 107 7.48 -16.54 3.49
C LEU A 107 8.26 -17.57 4.33
N ASP A 108 7.59 -18.32 5.21
CA ASP A 108 8.21 -19.37 6.02
C ASP A 108 8.96 -20.41 5.18
N ARG A 109 8.40 -20.73 4.01
CA ARG A 109 9.01 -21.71 3.09
C ARG A 109 10.27 -21.17 2.41
N ARG A 110 10.40 -19.86 2.25
CA ARG A 110 11.57 -19.20 1.66
C ARG A 110 12.71 -19.08 2.66
N ASN A 111 12.37 -18.88 3.93
CA ASN A 111 13.33 -18.85 5.04
C ASN A 111 13.78 -20.26 5.48
N GLY A 112 13.23 -21.32 4.87
CA GLY A 112 13.66 -22.70 5.09
C GLY A 112 14.93 -23.09 4.34
N GLY A 113 15.65 -24.12 4.85
CA GLY A 113 16.87 -24.64 4.24
C GLY A 113 16.72 -25.10 2.77
N LEU A 114 17.85 -25.35 2.10
CA LEU A 114 17.97 -25.61 0.66
C LEU A 114 16.90 -26.56 0.07
N LEU A 115 16.55 -27.63 0.78
CA LEU A 115 15.54 -28.61 0.35
C LEU A 115 14.12 -28.01 0.32
N LYS A 116 13.73 -27.22 1.32
CA LYS A 116 12.42 -26.53 1.35
C LYS A 116 12.33 -25.50 0.24
N ARG A 117 13.42 -24.78 -0.04
CA ARG A 117 13.50 -23.76 -1.10
C ARG A 117 13.36 -24.36 -2.51
N TRP A 118 13.97 -25.53 -2.76
CA TRP A 118 13.81 -26.25 -4.03
C TRP A 118 12.39 -26.81 -4.21
N MET A 119 11.78 -27.35 -3.15
CA MET A 119 10.38 -27.82 -3.20
C MET A 119 9.37 -26.67 -3.29
N SER A 120 9.70 -25.47 -2.81
CA SER A 120 8.82 -24.29 -2.87
C SER A 120 8.91 -23.54 -4.19
N ALA A 121 10.01 -23.65 -4.94
CA ALA A 121 10.20 -23.03 -6.25
C ALA A 121 9.15 -23.42 -7.31
N ARG A 122 8.37 -24.49 -7.07
CA ARG A 122 7.28 -24.94 -7.96
C ARG A 122 5.89 -24.35 -7.66
N ARG A 123 5.72 -23.61 -6.56
CA ARG A 123 4.43 -22.96 -6.22
C ARG A 123 4.54 -21.46 -6.41
N SER A 124 3.51 -20.86 -7.03
CA SER A 124 3.40 -19.42 -7.19
C SER A 124 3.25 -18.73 -5.84
N ILE A 125 3.83 -17.54 -5.74
CA ILE A 125 3.64 -16.64 -4.61
C ILE A 125 2.20 -16.12 -4.69
N PRO A 126 1.47 -16.00 -3.57
CA PRO A 126 0.16 -15.38 -3.60
C PRO A 126 0.25 -13.94 -4.14
N LYS A 127 -0.74 -13.53 -4.94
CA LYS A 127 -0.81 -12.17 -5.52
C LYS A 127 -1.07 -11.13 -4.43
N PHE A 128 -0.87 -9.84 -4.76
CA PHE A 128 -1.19 -8.70 -3.90
C PHE A 128 -0.34 -8.60 -2.62
N GLN A 129 0.92 -9.06 -2.69
CA GLN A 129 1.80 -9.10 -1.52
C GLN A 129 2.07 -7.70 -0.94
N HIS A 130 2.25 -6.69 -1.80
CA HIS A 130 2.59 -5.34 -1.36
C HIS A 130 1.39 -4.60 -0.77
N LEU A 131 0.17 -4.91 -1.23
CA LEU A 131 -1.06 -4.41 -0.62
C LEU A 131 -1.41 -5.08 0.71
N LEU A 132 -1.23 -6.41 0.83
CA LEU A 132 -1.64 -7.18 2.01
C LEU A 132 -0.62 -7.09 3.14
N LEU A 133 0.68 -7.17 2.82
CA LEU A 133 1.76 -7.14 3.83
C LEU A 133 2.31 -5.72 4.00
N HIS A 134 1.47 -4.86 4.57
CA HIS A 134 1.83 -3.49 4.95
C HIS A 134 1.02 -3.08 6.18
N SER A 135 1.54 -2.15 6.98
CA SER A 135 0.81 -1.59 8.12
C SER A 135 -0.40 -0.75 7.68
N ASP A 136 -1.37 -0.60 8.58
CA ASP A 136 -2.63 0.11 8.31
C ASP A 136 -2.52 1.61 8.49
N CYS A 137 -1.52 2.07 9.25
CA CYS A 137 -1.44 3.45 9.73
C CYS A 137 -0.08 4.13 9.54
N GLU A 138 0.95 3.39 9.17
CA GLU A 138 2.30 3.93 8.94
C GLU A 138 3.06 3.02 7.99
N GLY A 139 4.16 3.50 7.41
CA GLY A 139 5.07 2.71 6.59
C GLY A 139 5.37 3.32 5.23
N PHE A 140 6.16 2.59 4.45
CA PHE A 140 6.78 3.08 3.23
C PHE A 140 6.54 2.14 2.06
N TYR A 141 6.20 2.73 0.92
CA TYR A 141 6.40 2.15 -0.40
C TYR A 141 7.51 2.89 -1.14
N LEU A 142 8.56 2.19 -1.55
CA LEU A 142 9.71 2.79 -2.22
C LEU A 142 9.55 2.82 -3.74
N PRO A 143 10.17 3.77 -4.44
CA PRO A 143 10.10 3.90 -5.90
C PRO A 143 10.91 2.82 -6.67
N TYR A 144 11.34 1.75 -6.00
CA TYR A 144 12.18 0.69 -6.55
C TYR A 144 11.36 -0.55 -6.84
N ASP A 145 11.62 -1.21 -7.97
CA ASP A 145 10.99 -2.50 -8.26
C ASP A 145 11.72 -3.63 -7.53
N PHE A 146 11.13 -4.11 -6.45
CA PHE A 146 11.55 -5.34 -5.80
C PHE A 146 10.37 -6.28 -5.59
N GLN A 147 10.63 -7.56 -5.83
CA GLN A 147 9.57 -8.56 -5.94
C GLN A 147 8.83 -8.80 -4.61
N HIS A 148 9.50 -8.64 -3.46
CA HIS A 148 8.98 -9.02 -2.16
C HIS A 148 9.08 -7.91 -1.15
N VAL A 149 8.01 -7.72 -0.38
CA VAL A 149 8.01 -6.85 0.80
C VAL A 149 9.21 -7.18 1.70
N VAL A 150 9.88 -6.13 2.16
CA VAL A 150 11.01 -6.21 3.09
C VAL A 150 10.47 -6.05 4.50
N PHE A 151 10.91 -6.91 5.42
CA PHE A 151 10.47 -6.91 6.81
C PHE A 151 11.52 -6.26 7.70
N ASP A 152 11.09 -5.36 8.59
CA ASP A 152 11.91 -4.97 9.75
C ASP A 152 11.87 -6.11 10.77
N ASN A 153 13.01 -6.79 10.92
CA ASN A 153 13.14 -7.93 11.83
C ASN A 153 13.72 -7.54 13.20
N ALA A 154 13.89 -6.24 13.47
CA ALA A 154 14.36 -5.76 14.77
C ALA A 154 13.40 -6.16 15.91
N GLN A 155 13.98 -6.33 17.10
CA GLN A 155 13.26 -6.65 18.33
C GLN A 155 13.79 -5.76 19.48
N PRO A 156 13.02 -4.74 19.93
CA PRO A 156 11.71 -4.32 19.44
C PRO A 156 11.76 -3.78 18.01
N GLN A 157 10.59 -3.75 17.35
CA GLN A 157 10.44 -3.14 16.02
C GLN A 157 10.82 -1.65 16.05
N ARG A 158 11.41 -1.15 14.96
CA ARG A 158 11.80 0.25 14.84
C ARG A 158 10.56 1.12 14.66
N ASP A 159 10.47 2.19 15.44
CA ASP A 159 9.36 3.13 15.39
C ASP A 159 9.28 3.83 14.02
N GLY A 160 8.07 4.00 13.48
CA GLY A 160 7.80 4.77 12.27
C GLY A 160 8.03 4.03 10.95
N ILE A 161 8.42 2.75 10.97
CA ILE A 161 8.63 1.95 9.75
C ILE A 161 7.38 1.17 9.33
N GLY A 162 6.44 0.92 10.25
CA GLY A 162 5.27 0.07 9.98
C GLY A 162 5.60 -1.40 9.79
N GLY A 163 6.84 -1.82 10.08
CA GLY A 163 7.31 -3.20 10.08
C GLY A 163 7.54 -3.85 8.72
N MET A 164 7.00 -3.29 7.66
CA MET A 164 7.04 -3.82 6.30
C MET A 164 7.23 -2.68 5.31
N ILE A 165 8.14 -2.86 4.36
CA ILE A 165 8.43 -1.89 3.31
C ILE A 165 8.00 -2.50 1.98
N GLY A 166 7.09 -1.81 1.30
CA GLY A 166 6.58 -2.20 -0.01
C GLY A 166 7.29 -1.49 -1.16
N SER A 167 6.97 -1.90 -2.38
CA SER A 167 7.49 -1.31 -3.61
C SER A 167 6.34 -0.64 -4.37
N SER A 168 6.44 0.67 -4.61
CA SER A 168 5.45 1.45 -5.37
C SER A 168 5.19 0.87 -6.77
N PRO A 169 6.19 0.42 -7.55
CA PRO A 169 5.94 -0.24 -8.84
C PRO A 169 5.07 -1.50 -8.74
N ARG A 170 5.25 -2.29 -7.68
CA ARG A 170 4.49 -3.54 -7.47
C ARG A 170 3.09 -3.25 -6.92
N LEU A 171 2.98 -2.35 -5.94
CA LEU A 171 1.69 -1.89 -5.45
C LEU A 171 0.86 -1.25 -6.57
N LEU A 172 1.47 -0.48 -7.47
CA LEU A 172 0.78 0.10 -8.63
C LEU A 172 0.17 -0.99 -9.53
N GLN A 173 0.95 -2.03 -9.86
CA GLN A 173 0.45 -3.16 -10.66
C GLN A 173 -0.72 -3.87 -9.96
N GLU A 174 -0.58 -4.11 -8.66
CA GLU A 174 -1.62 -4.71 -7.81
C GLU A 174 -2.90 -3.85 -7.81
N CYS A 175 -2.79 -2.53 -7.62
CA CYS A 175 -3.93 -1.62 -7.62
C CYS A 175 -4.58 -1.49 -9.01
N ILE A 176 -3.80 -1.46 -10.09
CA ILE A 176 -4.34 -1.44 -11.46
C ILE A 176 -5.13 -2.72 -11.75
N GLU A 177 -4.65 -3.88 -11.29
CA GLU A 177 -5.36 -5.15 -11.45
C GLU A 177 -6.72 -5.09 -10.71
N LEU A 178 -6.74 -4.62 -9.46
CA LEU A 178 -7.99 -4.47 -8.69
C LEU A 178 -8.94 -3.42 -9.27
N ALA A 179 -8.41 -2.28 -9.73
CA ALA A 179 -9.17 -1.24 -10.40
C ALA A 179 -9.89 -1.78 -11.65
N ALA A 180 -9.22 -2.65 -12.42
CA ALA A 180 -9.83 -3.30 -13.56
C ALA A 180 -10.97 -4.27 -13.18
N LEU A 181 -10.88 -4.95 -12.03
CA LEU A 181 -11.92 -5.87 -11.55
C LEU A 181 -13.24 -5.16 -11.25
N ILE A 182 -13.18 -3.92 -10.79
CA ILE A 182 -14.36 -3.09 -10.50
C ILE A 182 -14.67 -2.09 -11.62
N GLU A 183 -14.03 -2.22 -12.79
CA GLU A 183 -14.25 -1.32 -13.93
C GLU A 183 -14.05 0.17 -13.60
N LEU A 184 -13.07 0.49 -12.76
CA LEU A 184 -12.74 1.87 -12.39
C LEU A 184 -12.21 2.64 -13.62
N PRO A 185 -12.78 3.82 -13.96
CA PRO A 185 -12.29 4.64 -15.06
C PRO A 185 -10.84 5.10 -14.82
N LYS A 186 -10.00 5.06 -15.85
CA LYS A 186 -8.57 5.39 -15.74
C LYS A 186 -8.28 6.89 -15.56
N ASP A 187 -9.22 7.72 -15.97
CA ASP A 187 -9.14 9.18 -16.01
C ASP A 187 -9.92 9.85 -14.88
N ILE A 188 -10.47 9.07 -13.95
CA ILE A 188 -11.16 9.63 -12.78
C ILE A 188 -10.15 10.33 -11.87
N GLY A 189 -10.43 11.60 -11.54
CA GLY A 189 -9.57 12.39 -10.66
C GLY A 189 -9.70 11.96 -9.21
N VAL A 190 -8.58 11.97 -8.48
CA VAL A 190 -8.51 11.75 -7.01
C VAL A 190 -9.49 12.64 -6.24
N GLU A 191 -9.69 13.89 -6.71
CA GLU A 191 -10.57 14.90 -6.10
C GLU A 191 -11.91 15.07 -6.84
N SER A 192 -12.31 14.12 -7.68
CA SER A 192 -13.61 14.22 -8.36
C SER A 192 -14.77 14.13 -7.35
N GLU A 193 -15.78 14.99 -7.47
CA GLU A 193 -16.97 14.90 -6.61
C GLU A 193 -17.66 13.53 -6.70
N GLU A 194 -17.57 12.88 -7.87
CA GLU A 194 -18.14 11.56 -8.09
C GLU A 194 -17.44 10.47 -7.25
N ILE A 195 -16.10 10.52 -7.09
CA ILE A 195 -15.40 9.52 -6.26
C ILE A 195 -15.77 9.65 -4.79
N TRP A 196 -15.85 10.89 -4.29
CA TRP A 196 -16.27 11.19 -2.92
C TRP A 196 -17.70 10.71 -2.66
N LYS A 197 -18.65 11.10 -3.51
CA LYS A 197 -20.06 10.71 -3.36
C LYS A 197 -20.28 9.19 -3.33
N ASN A 198 -19.56 8.44 -4.18
CA ASN A 198 -19.69 6.99 -4.21
C ASN A 198 -19.01 6.31 -3.02
N ALA A 199 -17.95 6.91 -2.44
CA ALA A 199 -17.36 6.41 -1.21
C ALA A 199 -18.29 6.61 0.00
N ASP A 200 -18.91 7.79 0.11
CA ASP A 200 -19.87 8.16 1.17
C ASP A 200 -21.10 7.25 1.16
N ASN A 201 -21.63 7.00 -0.04
CA ASN A 201 -22.86 6.25 -0.23
C ASN A 201 -22.75 5.35 -1.47
N PRO A 202 -22.08 4.19 -1.36
CA PRO A 202 -21.94 3.23 -2.44
C PRO A 202 -23.29 2.81 -2.99
N SER A 203 -23.38 2.69 -4.31
CA SER A 203 -24.63 2.31 -4.97
C SER A 203 -24.93 0.82 -4.74
N ALA A 204 -26.20 0.43 -4.58
CA ALA A 204 -26.56 -0.99 -4.50
C ALA A 204 -26.51 -1.69 -5.88
N GLU A 205 -26.62 -0.92 -6.95
CA GLU A 205 -26.64 -1.38 -8.34
C GLU A 205 -25.99 -0.35 -9.26
N GLY A 206 -25.65 -0.74 -10.49
CA GLY A 206 -25.06 0.14 -11.50
C GLY A 206 -23.65 -0.27 -11.92
N ARG A 207 -22.78 0.72 -12.20
CA ARG A 207 -21.39 0.46 -12.58
C ARG A 207 -20.64 -0.10 -11.39
N LEU A 208 -19.78 -1.10 -11.61
CA LEU A 208 -19.11 -1.81 -10.52
C LEU A 208 -18.31 -0.86 -9.60
N TRP A 209 -17.59 0.11 -10.14
CA TRP A 209 -16.80 1.02 -9.31
C TRP A 209 -17.67 1.94 -8.42
N GLN A 210 -18.93 2.17 -8.78
CA GLN A 210 -19.90 2.92 -7.96
C GLN A 210 -20.49 2.02 -6.85
N VAL A 211 -20.64 0.73 -7.14
CA VAL A 211 -21.06 -0.31 -6.19
C VAL A 211 -19.96 -0.58 -5.14
N TYR A 212 -18.69 -0.50 -5.57
CA TYR A 212 -17.48 -0.63 -4.76
C TYR A 212 -16.82 0.75 -4.55
N GLY A 213 -17.62 1.74 -4.16
CA GLY A 213 -17.19 3.14 -4.09
C GLY A 213 -16.06 3.40 -3.08
N VAL A 214 -16.05 2.67 -1.96
CA VAL A 214 -14.99 2.76 -0.94
C VAL A 214 -13.66 2.22 -1.49
N GLU A 215 -13.69 1.08 -2.18
CA GLU A 215 -12.53 0.50 -2.83
C GLU A 215 -12.02 1.39 -3.96
N ALA A 216 -12.92 1.90 -4.80
CA ALA A 216 -12.61 2.83 -5.87
C ALA A 216 -11.89 4.08 -5.33
N PHE A 217 -12.40 4.65 -4.23
CA PHE A 217 -11.83 5.83 -3.60
C PHE A 217 -10.37 5.66 -3.19
N GLY A 218 -10.05 4.57 -2.51
CA GLY A 218 -8.67 4.31 -2.08
C GLY A 218 -7.78 3.82 -3.24
N LEU A 219 -8.32 3.07 -4.21
CA LEU A 219 -7.54 2.62 -5.38
C LEU A 219 -7.04 3.80 -6.22
N VAL A 220 -7.88 4.80 -6.52
CA VAL A 220 -7.47 5.99 -7.29
C VAL A 220 -6.32 6.73 -6.58
N ARG A 221 -6.37 6.82 -5.25
CA ARG A 221 -5.35 7.48 -4.42
C ARG A 221 -4.05 6.70 -4.37
N LEU A 222 -4.11 5.38 -4.13
CA LEU A 222 -2.92 4.53 -4.13
C LEU A 222 -2.25 4.49 -5.51
N ILE A 223 -3.03 4.40 -6.59
CA ILE A 223 -2.51 4.46 -7.97
C ILE A 223 -1.77 5.78 -8.17
N ARG A 224 -2.42 6.92 -7.87
CA ARG A 224 -1.81 8.23 -8.04
C ARG A 224 -0.54 8.42 -7.19
N GLY A 225 -0.60 8.01 -5.93
CA GLY A 225 0.55 8.04 -5.02
C GLY A 225 1.71 7.20 -5.53
N CYS A 226 1.46 5.98 -6.02
CA CYS A 226 2.51 5.14 -6.60
C CYS A 226 3.11 5.75 -7.87
N GLU A 227 2.29 6.30 -8.76
CA GLU A 227 2.77 6.97 -9.98
C GLU A 227 3.71 8.14 -9.65
N LEU A 228 3.34 8.97 -8.67
CA LEU A 228 4.15 10.09 -8.23
C LEU A 228 5.41 9.65 -7.49
N SER A 229 5.31 8.63 -6.64
CA SER A 229 6.47 8.01 -5.99
C SER A 229 7.51 7.60 -7.03
N ILE A 230 7.09 6.88 -8.07
CA ILE A 230 7.97 6.43 -9.17
C ILE A 230 8.51 7.62 -9.97
N LYS A 231 7.65 8.57 -10.36
CA LYS A 231 8.03 9.75 -11.15
C LYS A 231 9.11 10.58 -10.44
N HIS A 232 8.97 10.78 -9.13
CA HIS A 232 9.82 11.67 -8.35
C HIS A 232 10.96 10.96 -7.62
N SER A 233 11.03 9.62 -7.70
CA SER A 233 11.95 8.82 -6.88
C SER A 233 11.81 9.10 -5.38
N ALA A 234 10.59 9.43 -4.95
CA ALA A 234 10.22 9.68 -3.57
C ALA A 234 9.41 8.49 -3.02
N ALA A 235 9.49 8.23 -1.72
CA ALA A 235 8.64 7.24 -1.08
C ALA A 235 7.17 7.69 -1.08
N LEU A 236 6.27 6.72 -1.20
CA LEU A 236 4.87 6.88 -0.79
C LEU A 236 4.78 6.49 0.69
N VAL A 237 4.34 7.42 1.53
CA VAL A 237 4.33 7.31 2.99
C VAL A 237 2.90 7.29 3.51
N PHE A 238 2.64 6.46 4.53
CA PHE A 238 1.37 6.44 5.28
C PHE A 238 1.53 7.23 6.57
N GLY A 239 0.56 8.08 6.92
CA GLY A 239 0.56 8.92 8.12
C GLY A 239 -0.80 9.48 8.53
#